data_AF-A0A271IUV9-F1
#
_entry.id   AF-A0A271IUV9-F1
#
_cell.length_a   1.000
_cell.length_b   1.000
_cell.length_c   1.000
_cell.angle_alpha   90.00
_cell.angle_beta   90.00
_cell.angle_gamma   90.00
#
_symmetry.space_group_name_H-M   'P 1'
#
loop_
_entity.id
_entity.type
_entity.pdbx_description
1 polymer ?
#
loop_
_entity_poly.entity_id
_entity_poly.type
_entity_poly.pdbx_seq_one_letter_code
_entity_poly.pdbx_strand_id
1 'polypeptide(L)'
;GGQPYTLVQLPISAFYDDNSFNVGSNDGFDFSRVKNVVIAMGGLYGPGFAVSFDDFAFQTAPIETAVELVSFDDFNDGDTSNAGAFYGGSNGGAGTGPTTDRDGMDGMALNLGVDPGTETMAGGTTAFAGFSVEAPGMGVDATGAEYFTFYIRPTVNEGNGRLVVEVNLQEDANGDGTYDGATEDEYQANIGI
;
A
#
# COMPACT_ATOMS: atom_id res chain seq x y z
N GLY A 1 16.56 16.86 -3.94
CA GLY A 1 15.79 16.24 -5.03
C GLY A 1 15.73 14.77 -4.74
N GLY A 2 14.53 14.23 -4.54
CA GLY A 2 14.33 12.81 -4.23
C GLY A 2 14.77 11.91 -5.39
N GLN A 3 14.86 10.61 -5.13
CA GLN A 3 15.04 9.62 -6.18
C GLN A 3 13.89 9.69 -7.20
N PRO A 4 14.07 9.27 -8.46
CA PRO A 4 12.94 9.14 -9.37
C PRO A 4 11.96 8.09 -8.85
N TYR A 5 10.68 8.25 -9.21
CA TYR A 5 9.70 7.18 -9.00
C TYR A 5 10.11 5.92 -9.76
N THR A 6 9.92 4.78 -9.12
CA THR A 6 10.16 3.45 -9.71
C THR A 6 8.84 2.73 -9.83
N LEU A 7 8.60 2.11 -10.99
CA LEU A 7 7.41 1.27 -11.21
C LEU A 7 7.59 -0.07 -10.50
N VAL A 8 6.63 -0.42 -9.66
CA VAL A 8 6.46 -1.75 -9.06
C VAL A 8 5.36 -2.49 -9.81
N GLN A 9 5.61 -3.75 -10.12
CA GLN A 9 4.63 -4.63 -10.76
C GLN A 9 4.63 -5.97 -10.04
N LEU A 10 3.52 -6.29 -9.39
CA LEU A 10 3.33 -7.53 -8.65
C LEU A 10 2.38 -8.41 -9.45
N PRO A 11 2.81 -9.60 -9.91
CA PRO A 11 1.88 -10.57 -10.44
C PRO A 11 0.80 -10.86 -9.40
N ILE A 12 -0.46 -10.93 -9.79
CA ILE A 12 -1.55 -11.34 -8.89
C ILE A 12 -1.27 -12.72 -8.28
N SER A 13 -0.58 -13.58 -9.03
CA SER A 13 -0.11 -14.90 -8.55
C SER A 13 0.96 -14.86 -7.46
N ALA A 14 1.56 -13.70 -7.18
CA ALA A 14 2.49 -13.51 -6.06
C ALA A 14 1.76 -13.21 -4.75
N PHE A 15 0.47 -12.87 -4.81
CA PHE A 15 -0.35 -12.66 -3.63
C PHE A 15 -0.88 -13.99 -3.11
N TYR A 16 -0.81 -14.17 -1.80
CA TYR A 16 -1.32 -15.36 -1.13
C TYR A 16 -2.01 -14.98 0.17
N ASP A 17 -3.03 -15.75 0.51
CA ASP A 17 -3.61 -15.76 1.84
C ASP A 17 -2.61 -16.37 2.83
N ASP A 18 -2.21 -15.60 3.83
CA ASP A 18 -1.31 -16.05 4.88
C ASP A 18 -2.02 -16.39 6.20
N ASN A 19 -3.33 -16.14 6.26
CA ASN A 19 -4.20 -16.29 7.42
C ASN A 19 -3.63 -15.69 8.72
N SER A 20 -2.71 -14.73 8.63
CA SER A 20 -1.95 -14.27 9.80
C SER A 20 -2.70 -13.20 10.59
N PHE A 21 -3.52 -12.39 9.92
CA PHE A 21 -4.33 -11.34 10.53
C PHE A 21 -5.82 -11.66 10.52
N ASN A 22 -6.35 -12.14 9.40
CA ASN A 22 -7.75 -12.52 9.24
C ASN A 22 -7.80 -13.87 8.52
N VAL A 23 -8.50 -14.85 9.11
CA VAL A 23 -8.58 -16.21 8.57
C VAL A 23 -9.59 -16.30 7.42
N GLY A 24 -10.41 -15.26 7.26
CA GLY A 24 -11.60 -15.29 6.44
C GLY A 24 -12.53 -16.45 6.82
N SER A 25 -13.67 -16.53 6.18
CA SER A 25 -14.38 -17.81 6.04
C SER A 25 -14.55 -18.20 4.58
N ASN A 26 -14.04 -17.34 3.69
CA ASN A 26 -14.00 -17.48 2.26
C ASN A 26 -12.65 -18.14 1.92
N ASP A 27 -12.64 -19.05 0.96
CA ASP A 27 -11.48 -19.89 0.62
C ASP A 27 -10.86 -19.48 -0.73
N GLY A 28 -10.98 -18.19 -1.05
CA GLY A 28 -10.49 -17.60 -2.30
C GLY A 28 -10.89 -16.13 -2.44
N PHE A 29 -9.97 -15.33 -3.00
CA PHE A 29 -10.14 -13.90 -3.20
C PHE A 29 -11.04 -13.56 -4.41
N ASP A 30 -12.16 -12.87 -4.18
CA ASP A 30 -13.03 -12.18 -5.10
C ASP A 30 -12.43 -10.85 -5.60
N PHE A 31 -11.65 -10.96 -6.67
CA PHE A 31 -11.11 -9.80 -7.39
C PHE A 31 -12.17 -8.89 -8.02
N SER A 32 -13.47 -9.25 -8.03
CA SER A 32 -14.51 -8.34 -8.51
C SER A 32 -14.86 -7.23 -7.51
N ARG A 33 -14.35 -7.30 -6.27
CA ARG A 33 -14.65 -6.37 -5.18
C ARG A 33 -13.43 -6.05 -4.32
N VAL A 34 -12.32 -5.68 -4.95
CA VAL A 34 -11.15 -5.21 -4.19
C VAL A 34 -11.53 -3.92 -3.47
N LYS A 35 -11.51 -3.93 -2.15
CA LYS A 35 -12.02 -2.85 -1.31
C LYS A 35 -10.92 -1.97 -0.73
N ASN A 36 -9.85 -2.56 -0.22
CA ASN A 36 -8.70 -1.80 0.29
C ASN A 36 -7.40 -2.27 -0.35
N VAL A 37 -6.50 -1.32 -0.55
CA VAL A 37 -5.07 -1.58 -0.70
C VAL A 37 -4.38 -1.09 0.57
N VAL A 38 -3.73 -2.00 1.29
CA VAL A 38 -2.96 -1.67 2.48
C VAL A 38 -1.48 -1.82 2.17
N ILE A 39 -0.72 -0.75 2.42
CA ILE A 39 0.74 -0.77 2.34
C ILE A 39 1.28 -0.77 3.76
N ALA A 40 1.98 -1.84 4.14
CA ALA A 40 2.70 -1.93 5.40
C ALA A 40 4.21 -1.93 5.17
N MET A 41 4.96 -1.28 6.05
CA MET A 41 6.42 -1.21 5.99
C MET A 41 7.03 -1.65 7.31
N GLY A 42 7.89 -2.67 7.23
CA GLY A 42 8.72 -3.16 8.33
C GLY A 42 10.18 -2.73 8.20
N GLY A 43 10.97 -3.07 9.22
CA GLY A 43 12.41 -2.72 9.25
C GLY A 43 12.67 -1.25 9.59
N LEU A 44 11.69 -0.57 10.20
CA LEU A 44 11.77 0.87 10.44
C LEU A 44 12.79 1.20 11.52
N TYR A 45 13.84 1.90 11.10
CA TYR A 45 14.92 2.37 11.96
C TYR A 45 15.56 3.62 11.35
N GLY A 46 16.16 4.46 12.20
CA GLY A 46 16.92 5.64 11.77
C GLY A 46 16.12 6.93 11.81
N PRO A 47 16.57 7.98 11.09
CA PRO A 47 15.88 9.27 11.06
C PRO A 47 14.53 9.17 10.35
N GLY A 48 13.64 10.14 10.62
CA GLY A 48 12.38 10.27 9.90
C GLY A 48 12.58 10.36 8.38
N PHE A 49 11.68 9.72 7.65
CA PHE A 49 11.73 9.64 6.19
C PHE A 49 10.31 9.70 5.62
N ALA A 50 10.21 9.76 4.30
CA ALA A 50 8.94 9.67 3.60
C ALA A 50 9.02 8.70 2.41
N VAL A 51 7.89 8.12 2.06
CA VAL A 51 7.73 7.29 0.86
C VAL A 51 6.49 7.77 0.13
N SER A 52 6.67 8.15 -1.13
CA SER A 52 5.58 8.57 -2.00
C SER A 52 5.10 7.42 -2.87
N PHE A 53 3.80 7.37 -3.13
CA PHE A 53 3.09 6.35 -3.90
C PHE A 53 2.20 7.04 -4.94
N ASP A 54 2.02 6.39 -6.08
CA ASP A 54 1.29 6.95 -7.22
C ASP A 54 0.74 5.84 -8.14
N ASP A 55 -0.31 6.13 -8.90
CA ASP A 55 -0.98 5.24 -9.88
C ASP A 55 -1.26 3.80 -9.37
N PHE A 56 -2.08 3.61 -8.33
CA PHE A 56 -2.52 2.27 -7.93
C PHE A 56 -3.47 1.71 -8.97
N ALA A 57 -3.06 0.65 -9.68
CA ALA A 57 -3.83 0.12 -10.79
C ALA A 57 -3.69 -1.39 -10.97
N PHE A 58 -4.71 -1.99 -11.56
CA PHE A 58 -4.73 -3.38 -12.02
C PHE A 58 -4.53 -3.47 -13.53
N GLN A 59 -3.71 -4.42 -13.96
CA GLN A 59 -3.25 -4.58 -15.33
C GLN A 59 -3.43 -6.02 -15.82
N THR A 60 -3.76 -6.22 -17.09
CA THR A 60 -3.92 -7.56 -17.71
C THR A 60 -2.62 -8.13 -18.26
N ALA A 61 -1.54 -7.34 -18.24
CA ALA A 61 -0.22 -7.69 -18.75
C ALA A 61 0.84 -6.84 -18.02
N PRO A 62 2.12 -7.25 -18.03
CA PRO A 62 3.18 -6.37 -17.54
C PRO A 62 3.29 -5.12 -18.44
N ILE A 63 3.58 -3.99 -17.81
CA ILE A 63 3.65 -2.67 -18.44
C ILE A 63 5.06 -2.07 -18.33
N GLU A 64 5.47 -1.34 -19.35
CA GLU A 64 6.73 -0.56 -19.33
C GLU A 64 6.49 0.88 -18.82
N THR A 65 5.26 1.37 -19.00
CA THR A 65 4.76 2.67 -18.54
C THR A 65 3.31 2.48 -18.13
N ALA A 66 2.86 3.20 -17.09
CA ALA A 66 1.46 3.12 -16.64
C ALA A 66 0.52 3.43 -17.82
N VAL A 67 -0.26 2.43 -18.19
CA VAL A 67 -1.42 2.53 -19.06
C VAL A 67 -2.53 1.95 -18.21
N GLU A 68 -3.34 2.78 -17.57
CA GLU A 68 -4.37 2.30 -16.66
C GLU A 68 -5.44 1.52 -17.43
N LEU A 69 -5.68 0.27 -17.01
CA LEU A 69 -6.84 -0.51 -17.47
C LEU A 69 -7.95 -0.43 -16.43
N VAL A 70 -7.61 -0.65 -15.16
CA VAL A 70 -8.50 -0.45 -14.02
C VAL A 70 -7.72 0.32 -12.95
N SER A 71 -8.04 1.61 -12.80
CA SER A 71 -7.47 2.45 -11.74
C SER A 71 -8.15 2.14 -10.41
N PHE A 72 -7.35 1.90 -9.37
CA PHE A 72 -7.83 1.82 -7.99
C PHE A 72 -7.84 3.21 -7.36
N ASP A 73 -6.71 3.91 -7.46
CA ASP A 73 -6.56 5.32 -7.11
C ASP A 73 -5.34 5.89 -7.82
N ASP A 74 -5.50 6.96 -8.58
CA ASP A 74 -4.42 7.65 -9.29
C ASP A 74 -3.91 8.89 -8.51
N PHE A 75 -4.55 9.24 -7.40
CA PHE A 75 -4.27 10.41 -6.55
C PHE A 75 -4.24 11.77 -7.27
N ASN A 76 -4.68 11.83 -8.54
CA ASN A 76 -4.59 13.00 -9.41
C ASN A 76 -5.74 14.00 -9.19
N ASP A 77 -6.58 13.77 -8.18
CA ASP A 77 -7.66 14.67 -7.79
C ASP A 77 -7.28 15.62 -6.64
N GLY A 78 -6.07 15.48 -6.08
CA GLY A 78 -5.58 16.29 -4.98
C GLY A 78 -6.10 15.86 -3.61
N ASP A 79 -6.83 14.74 -3.53
CA ASP A 79 -7.46 14.24 -2.31
C ASP A 79 -6.85 12.91 -1.87
N THR A 80 -6.19 12.92 -0.71
CA THR A 80 -5.67 11.71 -0.06
C THR A 80 -6.45 11.36 1.21
N SER A 81 -7.66 11.88 1.37
CA SER A 81 -8.44 11.75 2.62
C SER A 81 -9.00 10.34 2.85
N ASN A 82 -9.08 9.52 1.81
CA ASN A 82 -9.37 8.09 1.88
C ASN A 82 -8.17 7.25 2.38
N ALA A 83 -6.99 7.84 2.56
CA ALA A 83 -5.80 7.15 3.03
C ALA A 83 -5.63 7.27 4.56
N GLY A 84 -5.89 6.18 5.29
CA GLY A 84 -5.71 6.10 6.74
C GLY A 84 -4.33 5.58 7.14
N ALA A 85 -3.48 6.41 7.73
CA ALA A 85 -2.15 6.00 8.23
C ALA A 85 -2.23 5.21 9.53
N PHE A 86 -1.34 4.23 9.70
CA PHE A 86 -1.14 3.50 10.94
C PHE A 86 0.33 3.37 11.32
N TYR A 87 0.59 3.22 12.62
CA TYR A 87 1.93 3.06 13.17
C TYR A 87 1.92 2.05 14.32
N GLY A 88 2.81 1.08 14.23
CA GLY A 88 3.10 0.12 15.27
C GLY A 88 4.44 0.43 15.91
N GLY A 89 4.42 1.25 16.96
CA GLY A 89 5.61 1.46 17.75
C GLY A 89 5.50 2.36 18.98
N SER A 90 6.66 2.69 19.57
CA SER A 90 6.80 3.62 20.68
C SER A 90 7.53 4.88 20.24
N ASN A 91 7.08 6.04 20.73
CA ASN A 91 7.73 7.35 20.54
C ASN A 91 7.98 7.75 19.06
N GLY A 92 7.16 7.25 18.14
CA GLY A 92 7.18 7.58 16.72
C GLY A 92 5.77 7.76 16.17
N GLY A 93 5.63 7.76 14.85
CA GLY A 93 4.34 7.93 14.22
C GLY A 93 4.39 7.87 12.69
N ALA A 94 3.21 7.83 12.09
CA ALA A 94 3.04 7.87 10.65
C ALA A 94 1.87 8.81 10.29
N GLY A 95 1.94 9.41 9.10
CA GLY A 95 0.89 10.28 8.59
C GLY A 95 0.91 10.33 7.08
N THR A 96 -0.28 10.41 6.48
CA THR A 96 -0.50 10.56 5.05
C THR A 96 -0.76 12.02 4.68
N GLY A 97 -0.42 12.38 3.46
CA GLY A 97 -0.79 13.66 2.85
C GLY A 97 -0.37 13.72 1.40
N PRO A 98 -0.87 14.72 0.64
CA PRO A 98 -0.55 14.85 -0.77
C PRO A 98 0.91 15.30 -0.99
N THR A 99 1.48 14.93 -2.12
CA THR A 99 2.81 15.35 -2.57
C THR A 99 2.87 15.57 -4.07
N THR A 100 4.07 15.80 -4.62
CA THR A 100 4.27 15.93 -6.06
C THR A 100 4.31 14.56 -6.74
N ASP A 101 3.60 14.42 -7.87
CA ASP A 101 3.64 13.23 -8.72
C ASP A 101 5.02 13.00 -9.38
N ARG A 102 5.07 12.00 -10.25
CA ARG A 102 6.24 11.66 -11.07
C ARG A 102 6.72 12.82 -11.97
N ASP A 103 5.80 13.60 -12.50
CA ASP A 103 6.10 14.68 -13.46
C ASP A 103 6.35 16.03 -12.73
N GLY A 104 6.19 16.04 -11.40
CA GLY A 104 6.45 17.15 -10.50
C GLY A 104 5.24 18.04 -10.22
N MET A 105 4.02 17.62 -10.55
CA MET A 105 2.80 18.37 -10.27
C MET A 105 2.37 18.18 -8.81
N ASP A 106 2.22 19.29 -8.08
CA ASP A 106 1.82 19.30 -6.67
C ASP A 106 0.40 18.76 -6.47
N GLY A 107 0.23 17.91 -5.46
CA GLY A 107 -1.06 17.40 -5.03
C GLY A 107 -1.43 16.02 -5.60
N MET A 108 -0.65 15.52 -6.55
CA MET A 108 -1.05 14.47 -7.48
C MET A 108 -0.50 13.08 -7.09
N ALA A 109 -0.07 12.90 -5.84
CA ALA A 109 0.45 11.64 -5.33
C ALA A 109 0.27 11.55 -3.81
N LEU A 110 0.22 10.32 -3.29
CA LEU A 110 0.17 10.06 -1.84
C LEU A 110 1.57 10.04 -1.24
N ASN A 111 1.76 10.64 -0.07
CA ASN A 111 2.99 10.56 0.70
C ASN A 111 2.74 10.05 2.11
N LEU A 112 3.44 8.98 2.47
CA LEU A 112 3.52 8.50 3.85
C LEU A 112 4.79 9.07 4.50
N GLY A 113 4.61 9.99 5.45
CA GLY A 113 5.67 10.43 6.37
C GLY A 113 5.78 9.46 7.55
N VAL A 114 7.01 9.08 7.89
CA VAL A 114 7.30 8.11 8.95
C VAL A 114 8.35 8.67 9.90
N ASP A 115 8.04 8.68 11.18
CA ASP A 115 8.99 8.78 12.28
C ASP A 115 9.15 7.39 12.92
N PRO A 116 10.29 6.70 12.69
CA PRO A 116 10.54 5.38 13.27
C PRO A 116 10.59 5.35 14.81
N GLY A 117 10.65 6.51 15.46
CA GLY A 117 10.84 6.62 16.89
C GLY A 117 12.24 6.23 17.35
N THR A 118 12.40 6.11 18.68
CA THR A 118 13.72 5.98 19.32
C THR A 118 13.96 4.63 20.00
N GLU A 119 12.96 3.74 20.05
CA GLU A 119 13.04 2.48 20.78
C GLU A 119 12.72 1.27 19.90
N THR A 120 13.57 0.25 19.98
CA THR A 120 13.27 -1.10 19.46
C THR A 120 12.04 -1.63 20.19
N MET A 121 11.09 -2.22 19.48
CA MET A 121 9.90 -2.79 20.11
C MET A 121 10.27 -3.85 21.14
N ALA A 122 9.39 -4.02 22.14
CA ALA A 122 9.48 -5.14 23.07
C ALA A 122 9.52 -6.46 22.28
N GLY A 123 10.60 -7.24 22.45
CA GLY A 123 10.86 -8.46 21.67
C GLY A 123 11.93 -8.32 20.59
N GLY A 124 12.53 -7.14 20.41
CA GLY A 124 13.64 -6.92 19.47
C GLY A 124 13.18 -6.71 18.02
N THR A 125 11.90 -6.48 17.80
CA THR A 125 11.33 -6.13 16.49
C THR A 125 11.49 -4.63 16.22
N THR A 126 11.69 -4.25 14.96
CA THR A 126 11.66 -2.85 14.54
C THR A 126 10.22 -2.35 14.48
N ALA A 127 10.01 -1.03 14.53
CA ALA A 127 8.68 -0.45 14.30
C ALA A 127 8.13 -0.84 12.92
N PHE A 128 6.81 -0.71 12.75
CA PHE A 128 6.16 -0.77 11.44
C PHE A 128 5.22 0.42 11.25
N ALA A 129 4.98 0.79 9.99
CA ALA A 129 4.13 1.90 9.60
C ALA A 129 3.51 1.62 8.25
N GLY A 130 2.38 2.25 7.97
CA GLY A 130 1.71 2.03 6.70
C GLY A 130 0.49 2.91 6.54
N PHE A 131 -0.28 2.62 5.49
CA PHE A 131 -1.58 3.20 5.28
C PHE A 131 -2.51 2.21 4.59
N SER A 132 -3.81 2.42 4.73
CA SER A 132 -4.85 1.78 3.91
C SER A 132 -5.49 2.83 3.02
N VAL A 133 -5.68 2.53 1.74
CA VAL A 133 -6.50 3.30 0.80
C VAL A 133 -7.76 2.52 0.54
N GLU A 134 -8.90 3.14 0.82
CA GLU A 134 -10.22 2.56 0.59
C GLU A 134 -10.76 2.96 -0.79
N ALA A 135 -11.22 1.97 -1.56
CA ALA A 135 -11.96 2.21 -2.80
C ALA A 135 -13.35 2.80 -2.52
N PRO A 136 -13.83 3.72 -3.37
CA PRO A 136 -15.18 4.25 -3.24
C PRO A 136 -16.24 3.16 -3.46
N GLY A 137 -17.38 3.28 -2.77
CA GLY A 137 -18.52 2.38 -2.97
C GLY A 137 -18.23 0.93 -2.58
N MET A 138 -18.53 -0.01 -3.50
CA MET A 138 -18.49 -1.46 -3.28
C MET A 138 -17.14 -2.11 -3.63
N GLY A 139 -16.10 -1.31 -3.86
CA GLY A 139 -14.79 -1.78 -4.32
C GLY A 139 -14.61 -1.68 -5.84
N VAL A 140 -13.45 -2.15 -6.28
CA VAL A 140 -12.97 -2.12 -7.67
C VAL A 140 -13.03 -3.53 -8.26
N ASP A 141 -13.60 -3.64 -9.46
CA ASP A 141 -13.62 -4.88 -10.23
C ASP A 141 -12.28 -5.04 -10.98
N ALA A 142 -11.40 -5.85 -10.40
CA ALA A 142 -10.11 -6.25 -10.95
C ALA A 142 -10.17 -7.63 -11.62
N THR A 143 -11.36 -8.14 -11.95
CA THR A 143 -11.51 -9.45 -12.60
C THR A 143 -10.72 -9.50 -13.91
N GLY A 144 -9.85 -10.50 -14.04
CA GLY A 144 -9.00 -10.69 -15.22
C GLY A 144 -7.71 -9.89 -15.22
N ALA A 145 -7.41 -9.15 -14.14
CA ALA A 145 -6.09 -8.58 -13.93
C ALA A 145 -5.04 -9.69 -13.70
N GLU A 146 -3.85 -9.49 -14.25
CA GLU A 146 -2.67 -10.35 -14.05
C GLU A 146 -1.64 -9.69 -13.14
N TYR A 147 -1.66 -8.35 -12.99
CA TYR A 147 -0.73 -7.58 -12.16
C TYR A 147 -1.45 -6.48 -11.37
N PHE A 148 -0.94 -6.21 -10.17
CA PHE A 148 -1.14 -4.95 -9.45
C PHE A 148 0.12 -4.09 -9.59
N THR A 149 -0.06 -2.82 -9.94
CA THR A 149 1.04 -1.91 -10.25
C THR A 149 0.89 -0.59 -9.54
N PHE A 150 2.02 0.03 -9.20
CA PHE A 150 2.09 1.37 -8.63
C PHE A 150 3.50 1.94 -8.79
N TYR A 151 3.64 3.26 -8.70
CA TYR A 151 4.95 3.89 -8.54
C TYR A 151 5.28 4.12 -7.07
N ILE A 152 6.57 4.02 -6.76
CA ILE A 152 7.09 4.31 -5.42
C ILE A 152 8.33 5.20 -5.50
N ARG A 153 8.44 6.14 -4.56
CA ARG A 153 9.60 7.02 -4.40
C ARG A 153 9.98 7.14 -2.92
N PRO A 154 10.94 6.34 -2.44
CA PRO A 154 11.46 6.47 -1.09
C PRO A 154 12.41 7.67 -0.99
N THR A 155 12.37 8.36 0.15
CA THR A 155 13.31 9.42 0.55
C THR A 155 14.20 9.00 1.72
N VAL A 156 14.39 7.68 1.88
CA VAL A 156 15.28 7.10 2.87
C VAL A 156 16.73 7.53 2.66
N ASN A 157 17.47 7.65 3.76
CA ASN A 157 18.87 8.06 3.77
C ASN A 157 19.76 6.92 4.29
N GLU A 158 21.08 7.10 4.23
CA GLU A 158 22.08 6.12 4.71
C GLU A 158 21.90 5.71 6.18
N GLY A 159 21.21 6.53 6.98
CA GLY A 159 20.90 6.23 8.38
C GLY A 159 19.67 5.34 8.58
N ASN A 160 18.91 5.03 7.52
CA ASN A 160 17.71 4.20 7.61
C ASN A 160 18.02 2.70 7.41
N GLY A 161 17.22 1.85 8.05
CA GLY A 161 17.24 0.41 7.79
C GLY A 161 16.74 0.08 6.38
N ARG A 162 16.99 -1.16 5.92
CA ARG A 162 16.36 -1.69 4.70
C ARG A 162 14.86 -1.80 4.95
N LEU A 163 14.06 -1.24 4.04
CA LEU A 163 12.61 -1.31 4.11
C LEU A 163 12.12 -2.60 3.49
N VAL A 164 11.15 -3.22 4.15
CA VAL A 164 10.32 -4.28 3.56
C VAL A 164 8.93 -3.69 3.42
N VAL A 165 8.43 -3.62 2.19
CA VAL A 165 7.07 -3.20 1.90
C VAL A 165 6.24 -4.46 1.68
N GLU A 166 5.15 -4.55 2.39
CA GLU A 166 4.10 -5.54 2.23
C GLU A 166 2.89 -4.84 1.62
N VAL A 167 2.31 -5.45 0.60
CA VAL A 167 1.11 -5.00 -0.09
C VAL A 167 0.02 -6.00 0.20
N ASN A 168 -1.04 -5.55 0.85
CA ASN A 168 -2.21 -6.36 1.14
C ASN A 168 -3.39 -5.86 0.32
N LEU A 169 -4.08 -6.80 -0.32
CA LEU A 169 -5.38 -6.56 -0.97
C LEU A 169 -6.45 -7.13 -0.04
N GLN A 170 -7.47 -6.34 0.23
CA GLN A 170 -8.62 -6.75 1.03
C GLN A 170 -9.88 -6.60 0.18
N GLU A 171 -10.75 -7.60 0.22
CA GLU A 171 -11.99 -7.61 -0.55
C GLU A 171 -13.22 -7.20 0.27
N ASP A 172 -14.33 -6.90 -0.41
CA ASP A 172 -15.67 -6.77 0.18
C ASP A 172 -16.55 -7.94 -0.34
N ALA A 173 -16.26 -9.15 0.14
CA ALA A 173 -16.89 -10.37 -0.34
C ALA A 173 -18.41 -10.36 -0.15
N ASN A 174 -18.87 -9.85 0.99
CA ASN A 174 -20.29 -9.83 1.34
C ASN A 174 -21.06 -8.69 0.64
N GLY A 175 -20.34 -7.68 0.13
CA GLY A 175 -20.91 -6.56 -0.61
C GLY A 175 -21.69 -5.60 0.28
N ASP A 176 -21.19 -5.31 1.49
CA ASP A 176 -21.78 -4.32 2.40
C ASP A 176 -21.09 -2.95 2.37
N GLY A 177 -20.01 -2.85 1.58
CA GLY A 177 -19.24 -1.64 1.35
C GLY A 177 -18.14 -1.44 2.38
N THR A 178 -17.84 -2.43 3.22
CA THR A 178 -16.77 -2.38 4.22
C THR A 178 -15.92 -3.65 4.23
N TYR A 179 -14.72 -3.53 4.78
CA TYR A 179 -13.91 -4.70 5.16
C TYR A 179 -14.08 -4.92 6.66
N ASP A 180 -14.54 -6.10 7.06
CA ASP A 180 -14.77 -6.49 8.46
C ASP A 180 -13.76 -7.52 8.99
N GLY A 181 -13.00 -8.18 8.10
CA GLY A 181 -11.94 -9.13 8.40
C GLY A 181 -12.40 -10.46 9.01
N ALA A 182 -13.68 -10.56 9.40
CA ALA A 182 -14.29 -11.79 9.87
C ALA A 182 -14.88 -12.59 8.71
N THR A 183 -15.37 -11.90 7.66
CA THR A 183 -15.99 -12.51 6.50
C THR A 183 -15.18 -12.36 5.22
N GLU A 184 -14.32 -11.34 5.13
CA GLU A 184 -13.52 -11.08 3.94
C GLU A 184 -12.05 -11.51 4.07
N ASP A 185 -11.45 -11.88 2.94
CA ASP A 185 -10.07 -12.34 2.86
C ASP A 185 -9.06 -11.18 2.70
N GLU A 186 -7.82 -11.44 3.11
CA GLU A 186 -6.66 -10.59 2.84
C GLU A 186 -5.59 -11.40 2.11
N TYR A 187 -5.11 -10.86 0.98
CA TYR A 187 -4.07 -11.48 0.17
C TYR A 187 -2.84 -10.58 0.16
N GLN A 188 -1.67 -11.13 0.48
CA GLN A 188 -0.46 -10.35 0.68
C GLN A 188 0.68 -10.68 -0.29
N ALA A 189 1.47 -9.67 -0.64
CA ALA A 189 2.72 -9.82 -1.38
C ALA A 189 3.81 -8.92 -0.78
N ASN A 190 5.04 -9.43 -0.75
CA ASN A 190 6.19 -8.76 -0.13
C ASN A 190 7.22 -8.29 -1.16
N ILE A 191 7.70 -7.06 -1.02
CA ILE A 191 8.82 -6.50 -1.78
C ILE A 191 9.88 -5.88 -0.85
N GLY A 192 11.15 -6.15 -1.14
CA GLY A 192 12.26 -5.46 -0.49
C GLY A 192 12.72 -4.29 -1.35
N ILE A 193 12.76 -3.08 -0.77
CA ILE A 193 13.22 -1.86 -1.42
C ILE A 193 14.40 -1.23 -0.68
#